data_AF-A0A371E8R3-F1
#
_entry.id   AF-A0A371E8R3-F1
#
_cell.length_a   1.000
_cell.length_b   1.000
_cell.length_c   1.000
_cell.angle_alpha   90.00
_cell.angle_beta   90.00
_cell.angle_gamma   90.00
#
_symmetry.space_group_name_H-M   'P 1'
#
loop_
_entity.id
_entity.type
_entity.pdbx_description
1 polymer ?
#
loop_
_entity_poly.entity_id
_entity_poly.type
_entity_poly.pdbx_seq_one_letter_code
_entity_poly.pdbx_strand_id
1 'polypeptide(L)'
;MIWNSLFLILLVLLLLSLGVTVTTFMASYWNYPSGHALKELHEIGFHNNTDEQWVHIDTFSAMNGISRFCESDFPWRYSKEERISLQEFQQRNFTFLINEHPVINGFKCLFTEDGFSRVRLKFDFPPILLVNQPK
;
A
#
# COMPACT_ATOMS: atom_id res chain seq x y z
N MET A 1 -48.54 -10.80 10.96
CA MET A 1 -48.15 -9.41 10.62
C MET A 1 -46.78 -9.05 11.22
N ILE A 2 -46.58 -9.17 12.54
CA ILE A 2 -45.32 -8.81 13.23
C ILE A 2 -44.08 -9.58 12.69
N TRP A 3 -44.21 -10.90 12.48
CA TRP A 3 -43.10 -11.73 11.99
C TRP A 3 -42.56 -11.32 10.61
N ASN A 4 -43.44 -10.92 9.70
CA ASN A 4 -43.02 -10.46 8.37
C ASN A 4 -42.25 -9.14 8.47
N SER A 5 -42.70 -8.23 9.33
CA SER A 5 -41.99 -6.97 9.60
C SER A 5 -40.62 -7.22 10.24
N LEU A 6 -40.53 -8.14 11.22
CA LEU A 6 -39.26 -8.53 11.84
C LEU A 6 -38.30 -9.15 10.82
N PHE A 7 -38.79 -10.03 9.95
CA PHE A 7 -37.99 -10.61 8.87
C PHE A 7 -37.45 -9.54 7.91
N LEU A 8 -38.28 -8.58 7.49
CA LEU A 8 -37.85 -7.48 6.63
C LEU A 8 -36.80 -6.59 7.31
N ILE A 9 -36.98 -6.27 8.59
CA ILE A 9 -35.98 -5.50 9.36
C ILE A 9 -34.65 -6.27 9.43
N LEU A 10 -34.70 -7.57 9.73
CA LEU A 10 -33.50 -8.41 9.78
C LEU A 10 -32.78 -8.45 8.43
N LEU A 11 -33.53 -8.58 7.34
CA LEU A 11 -32.98 -8.58 5.98
C LEU A 11 -32.28 -7.25 5.66
N VAL A 12 -32.90 -6.11 6.01
CA VAL A 12 -32.29 -4.79 5.82
C VAL A 12 -31.00 -4.65 6.65
N LEU A 13 -31.03 -5.07 7.91
CA LEU A 13 -29.84 -5.02 8.78
C LEU A 13 -28.71 -5.91 8.25
N LEU A 14 -29.04 -7.09 7.71
CA LEU A 14 -28.06 -7.99 7.10
C LEU A 14 -27.43 -7.39 5.84
N LEU A 15 -28.22 -6.75 4.98
CA LEU A 15 -27.71 -6.09 3.78
C LEU A 15 -26.85 -4.88 4.13
N LEU A 16 -27.24 -4.11 5.15
CA LEU A 16 -26.44 -2.98 5.66
C LEU A 16 -25.11 -3.45 6.25
N SER A 17 -25.11 -4.50 7.07
CA SER A 17 -23.88 -5.04 7.65
C SER A 17 -22.93 -5.55 6.57
N LEU A 18 -23.46 -6.28 5.57
CA LEU A 18 -22.69 -6.72 4.41
C LEU A 18 -22.06 -5.54 3.65
N GLY A 19 -22.84 -4.47 3.38
CA GLY A 19 -22.34 -3.28 2.70
C GLY A 19 -21.22 -2.58 3.48
N VAL A 20 -21.35 -2.46 4.81
CA VAL A 20 -20.29 -1.92 5.68
C VAL A 20 -19.06 -2.82 5.64
N THR A 21 -19.21 -4.13 5.77
CA THR A 21 -18.10 -5.09 5.73
C THR A 21 -17.34 -5.03 4.41
N VAL A 22 -18.03 -5.00 3.27
CA VAL A 22 -17.38 -4.90 1.95
C VAL A 22 -16.61 -3.57 1.84
N THR A 23 -17.20 -2.48 2.30
CA THR A 23 -16.57 -1.16 2.25
C THR A 23 -15.29 -1.12 3.10
N THR A 24 -15.36 -1.58 4.35
CA THR A 24 -14.20 -1.58 5.26
C THR A 24 -13.15 -2.59 4.84
N PHE A 25 -13.55 -3.75 4.29
CA PHE A 25 -12.64 -4.72 3.70
C PHE A 25 -11.86 -4.11 2.55
N MET A 26 -12.54 -3.46 1.60
CA MET A 26 -11.89 -2.83 0.46
C MET A 26 -10.99 -1.66 0.88
N ALA A 27 -11.40 -0.86 1.86
CA ALA A 27 -10.54 0.18 2.42
C ALA A 27 -9.27 -0.40 3.05
N SER A 28 -9.40 -1.49 3.83
CA SER A 28 -8.27 -2.19 4.45
C SER A 28 -7.32 -2.80 3.42
N TYR A 29 -7.87 -3.39 2.36
CA TYR A 29 -7.08 -3.97 1.26
C TYR A 29 -6.14 -2.95 0.63
N TRP A 30 -6.63 -1.73 0.35
CA TRP A 30 -5.83 -0.65 -0.24
C TRP A 30 -4.98 0.14 0.76
N ASN A 31 -5.00 -0.20 2.06
CA ASN A 31 -4.33 0.60 3.10
C ASN A 31 -2.83 0.27 3.28
N TYR A 32 -2.28 -0.67 2.49
CA TYR A 32 -0.89 -1.14 2.62
C TYR A 32 -0.10 -1.03 1.29
N PRO A 33 -0.04 0.18 0.67
CA PRO A 33 0.52 0.36 -0.66
C PRO A 33 2.02 0.03 -0.75
N SER A 34 2.79 0.21 0.30
CA SER A 34 4.25 -0.04 0.24
C SER A 34 4.56 -1.53 0.06
N GLY A 35 3.70 -2.42 0.55
CA GLY A 35 3.81 -3.86 0.28
C GLY A 35 3.61 -4.18 -1.21
N HIS A 36 2.67 -3.49 -1.87
CA HIS A 36 2.49 -3.56 -3.31
C HIS A 36 3.70 -2.99 -4.05
N ALA A 37 4.24 -1.86 -3.58
CA ALA A 37 5.41 -1.23 -4.19
C ALA A 37 6.63 -2.17 -4.20
N LEU A 38 6.87 -2.86 -3.07
CA LEU A 38 7.96 -3.84 -3.00
C LEU A 38 7.74 -5.04 -3.92
N LYS A 39 6.50 -5.53 -3.99
CA LYS A 39 6.13 -6.61 -4.90
C LYS A 39 6.37 -6.21 -6.36
N GLU A 40 5.92 -5.03 -6.76
CA GLU A 40 6.12 -4.50 -8.12
C GLU A 40 7.61 -4.31 -8.43
N LEU A 41 8.39 -3.80 -7.47
CA LEU A 41 9.84 -3.70 -7.60
C LEU A 41 10.50 -5.06 -7.89
N HIS A 42 10.05 -6.13 -7.22
CA HIS A 42 10.52 -7.49 -7.49
C HIS A 42 10.09 -8.00 -8.88
N GLU A 43 8.87 -7.69 -9.31
CA GLU A 43 8.31 -8.12 -10.61
C GLU A 43 8.95 -7.42 -11.81
N ILE A 44 9.41 -6.18 -11.66
CA ILE A 44 10.20 -5.47 -12.71
C ILE A 44 11.44 -6.28 -13.10
N GLY A 45 11.94 -7.12 -12.20
CA GLY A 45 12.84 -8.20 -12.56
C GLY A 45 14.19 -7.71 -13.07
N PHE A 46 15.07 -7.29 -12.15
CA PHE A 46 16.47 -6.98 -12.45
C PHE A 46 17.33 -8.26 -12.60
N HIS A 47 16.77 -9.29 -13.24
CA HIS A 47 17.27 -10.67 -13.29
C HIS A 47 18.61 -10.86 -14.02
N ASN A 48 19.06 -9.86 -14.78
CA ASN A 48 20.33 -9.91 -15.52
C ASN A 48 21.51 -9.26 -14.77
N ASN A 49 21.27 -8.66 -13.59
CA ASN A 49 22.35 -8.18 -12.74
C ASN A 49 22.81 -9.29 -11.81
N THR A 50 24.08 -9.66 -11.92
CA THR A 50 24.77 -10.53 -10.96
C THR A 50 25.07 -9.83 -9.64
N ASP A 51 24.86 -8.51 -9.58
CA ASP A 51 25.17 -7.68 -8.44
C ASP A 51 24.00 -7.60 -7.46
N GLU A 52 24.33 -7.50 -6.17
CA GLU A 52 23.35 -7.34 -5.10
C GLU A 52 22.57 -6.02 -5.29
N GLN A 53 21.24 -6.11 -5.16
CA GLN A 53 20.32 -4.98 -5.27
C GLN A 53 19.94 -4.52 -3.87
N TRP A 54 20.47 -3.37 -3.45
CA TRP A 54 20.21 -2.82 -2.12
C TRP A 54 18.97 -1.94 -2.14
N VAL A 55 17.93 -2.38 -1.44
CA VAL A 55 16.64 -1.69 -1.29
C VAL A 55 16.57 -1.08 0.11
N HIS A 56 16.47 0.24 0.18
CA HIS A 56 16.13 0.90 1.44
C HIS A 56 14.61 1.01 1.58
N ILE A 57 14.10 0.65 2.74
CA ILE A 57 12.71 0.75 3.14
C ILE A 57 12.67 1.77 4.29
N ASP A 58 12.01 2.91 4.05
CA ASP A 58 11.87 3.93 5.07
C ASP A 58 10.85 3.53 6.16
N THR A 59 10.77 4.33 7.21
CA THR A 59 9.87 4.07 8.34
C THR A 59 8.41 4.01 7.92
N PHE A 60 8.00 4.89 6.99
CA PHE A 60 6.63 4.90 6.49
C PHE A 60 6.31 3.62 5.74
N SER A 61 7.19 3.18 4.84
CA SER A 61 6.98 1.99 4.03
C SER A 61 6.99 0.71 4.87
N ALA A 62 7.83 0.65 5.90
CA ALA A 62 7.82 -0.43 6.88
C ALA A 62 6.50 -0.50 7.68
N MET A 63 5.84 0.63 7.92
CA MET A 63 4.55 0.70 8.62
C MET A 63 3.35 0.50 7.66
N ASN A 64 3.54 0.65 6.35
CA ASN A 64 2.47 0.61 5.34
C ASN A 64 2.56 -0.61 4.40
N GLY A 65 2.96 -1.76 4.94
CA GLY A 65 2.76 -3.05 4.27
C GLY A 65 4.02 -3.87 4.01
N ILE A 66 5.21 -3.28 4.19
CA ILE A 66 6.46 -4.03 4.02
C ILE A 66 6.84 -4.71 5.33
N SER A 67 6.88 -6.03 5.31
CA SER A 67 7.34 -6.87 6.41
C SER A 67 8.47 -7.80 5.98
N ARG A 68 9.05 -8.52 6.93
CA ARG A 68 10.09 -9.53 6.63
C ARG A 68 9.59 -10.64 5.70
N PHE A 69 8.29 -10.93 5.68
CA PHE A 69 7.70 -11.94 4.80
C PHE A 69 7.57 -11.49 3.34
N CYS A 70 7.74 -10.19 3.08
CA CYS A 70 7.74 -9.64 1.72
C CYS A 70 9.13 -9.69 1.08
N GLU A 71 10.17 -9.92 1.88
CA GLU A 71 11.56 -9.94 1.42
C GLU A 71 11.83 -11.22 0.63
N SER A 72 12.49 -11.06 -0.52
CA SER A 72 12.95 -12.14 -1.39
C SER A 72 14.46 -12.38 -1.23
N ASP A 73 14.90 -13.57 -1.60
CA ASP A 73 16.31 -13.98 -1.58
C ASP A 73 17.16 -13.21 -2.63
N PHE A 74 18.38 -13.70 -2.89
CA PHE A 74 19.29 -13.13 -3.87
C PHE A 74 18.59 -12.80 -5.22
N PRO A 75 18.83 -11.60 -5.80
CA PRO A 75 19.88 -10.64 -5.49
C PRO A 75 19.53 -9.56 -4.44
N TRP A 76 18.38 -9.66 -3.78
CA TRP A 76 17.87 -8.55 -2.97
C TRP A 76 18.50 -8.45 -1.58
N ARG A 77 18.78 -7.22 -1.15
CA ARG A 77 19.25 -6.87 0.20
C ARG A 77 18.46 -5.69 0.72
N TYR A 78 17.97 -5.77 1.96
CA TYR A 78 17.06 -4.77 2.50
C TYR A 78 17.70 -4.04 3.68
N SER A 79 17.55 -2.71 3.71
CA SER A 79 17.90 -1.88 4.86
C SER A 79 16.68 -1.13 5.35
N LYS A 80 16.40 -1.21 6.66
CA LYS A 80 15.36 -0.45 7.37
C LYS A 80 15.96 0.55 8.35
N GLU A 81 17.15 1.04 8.05
CA GLU A 81 17.83 2.03 8.89
C GLU A 81 16.97 3.31 8.99
N GLU A 82 16.53 3.64 10.19
CA GLU A 82 15.67 4.80 10.42
C GLU A 82 16.48 6.09 10.46
N ARG A 83 15.81 7.24 10.24
CA ARG A 83 16.37 8.59 10.41
C ARG A 83 17.52 8.95 9.46
N ILE A 84 17.63 8.28 8.31
CA ILE A 84 18.48 8.74 7.20
C ILE A 84 17.88 10.03 6.62
N SER A 85 18.69 11.07 6.50
CA SER A 85 18.23 12.33 5.91
C SER A 85 18.11 12.23 4.38
N LEU A 86 17.18 12.99 3.78
CA LEU A 86 16.98 12.99 2.33
C LEU A 86 18.25 13.30 1.51
N GLN A 87 19.15 14.12 2.08
CA GLN A 87 20.40 14.52 1.43
C GLN A 87 21.48 13.42 1.49
N GLU A 88 21.37 12.52 2.47
CA GLU A 88 22.33 11.46 2.72
C GLU A 88 22.11 10.26 1.79
N PHE A 89 20.89 10.05 1.27
CA PHE A 89 20.57 8.91 0.40
C PHE A 89 21.51 8.80 -0.81
N GLN A 90 21.89 9.92 -1.43
CA GLN A 90 22.82 9.92 -2.57
C GLN A 90 24.23 9.45 -2.20
N GLN A 91 24.61 9.56 -0.92
CA GLN A 91 25.93 9.13 -0.41
C GLN A 91 25.91 7.67 0.06
N ARG A 92 24.73 7.04 0.14
CA ARG A 92 24.56 5.64 0.53
C ARG A 92 24.58 4.74 -0.71
N ASN A 93 24.99 3.49 -0.53
CA ASN A 93 25.05 2.48 -1.59
C ASN A 93 23.70 1.77 -1.80
N PHE A 94 22.61 2.52 -1.91
CA PHE A 94 21.29 1.96 -2.22
C PHE A 94 21.04 1.99 -3.72
N THR A 95 20.51 0.89 -4.25
CA THR A 95 20.09 0.79 -5.65
C THR A 95 18.65 1.26 -5.82
N PHE A 96 17.78 0.90 -4.88
CA PHE A 96 16.37 1.27 -4.87
C PHE A 96 15.96 1.83 -3.52
N LEU A 97 14.99 2.74 -3.55
CA LEU A 97 14.34 3.28 -2.36
C LEU A 97 12.84 3.01 -2.49
N ILE A 98 12.23 2.53 -1.42
CA ILE A 98 10.78 2.58 -1.23
C ILE A 98 10.54 3.58 -0.11
N ASN A 99 9.92 4.71 -0.47
CA ASN A 99 9.90 5.90 0.37
C ASN A 99 8.61 6.70 0.15
N GLU A 100 8.14 7.39 1.19
CA GLU A 100 7.00 8.33 1.14
C GLU A 100 7.28 9.63 0.36
N HIS A 101 8.55 9.96 0.15
CA HIS A 101 8.95 11.19 -0.52
C HIS A 101 9.04 10.99 -2.04
N PRO A 102 8.28 11.75 -2.85
CA PRO A 102 8.20 11.53 -4.30
C PRO A 102 9.48 11.94 -5.05
N VAL A 103 10.32 12.77 -4.43
CA VAL A 103 11.56 13.28 -5.04
C VAL A 103 12.69 13.17 -4.03
N ILE A 104 13.70 12.38 -4.37
CA ILE A 104 14.92 12.19 -3.59
C ILE A 104 16.10 12.46 -4.51
N ASN A 105 17.00 13.36 -4.09
CA ASN A 105 18.18 13.70 -4.88
C ASN A 105 19.05 12.46 -5.13
N GLY A 106 19.52 12.31 -6.38
CA GLY A 106 20.31 11.15 -6.79
C GLY A 106 19.48 9.93 -7.21
N PHE A 107 18.15 9.96 -7.03
CA PHE A 107 17.26 8.87 -7.41
C PHE A 107 16.22 9.34 -8.44
N LYS A 108 15.84 8.43 -9.33
CA LYS A 108 14.74 8.64 -10.27
C LYS A 108 13.52 7.85 -9.77
N CYS A 109 12.37 8.52 -9.67
CA CYS A 109 11.11 7.85 -9.39
C CYS A 109 10.79 6.86 -10.52
N LEU A 110 10.63 5.57 -10.18
CA LEU A 110 10.28 4.51 -11.13
C LEU A 110 8.75 4.45 -11.32
N PHE A 111 8.02 4.44 -10.21
CA PHE A 111 6.55 4.40 -10.15
C PHE A 111 6.07 4.88 -8.77
N THR A 112 4.76 4.97 -8.58
CA THR A 112 4.14 5.34 -7.31
C THR A 112 2.89 4.49 -7.09
N GLU A 113 2.70 4.03 -5.85
CA GLU A 113 1.54 3.23 -5.49
C GLU A 113 0.43 4.08 -4.86
N ASP A 114 -0.80 3.82 -5.30
CA ASP A 114 -2.00 4.42 -4.73
C ASP A 114 -2.41 3.67 -3.45
N GLY A 115 -2.53 4.40 -2.35
CA GLY A 115 -3.07 3.89 -1.10
C GLY A 115 -4.44 4.48 -0.76
N PHE A 116 -5.20 3.77 0.07
CA PHE A 116 -6.46 4.26 0.61
C PHE A 116 -6.27 5.61 1.30
N SER A 117 -7.15 6.56 0.98
CA SER A 117 -7.13 7.92 1.54
C SER A 117 -8.40 8.21 2.34
N ARG A 118 -9.58 7.97 1.75
CA ARG A 118 -10.87 8.27 2.40
C ARG A 118 -12.05 7.61 1.73
N VAL A 119 -13.14 7.50 2.49
CA VAL A 119 -14.48 7.22 1.97
C VAL A 119 -15.18 8.53 1.62
N ARG A 120 -15.80 8.63 0.44
CA ARG A 120 -16.67 9.74 0.04
C ARG A 120 -18.09 9.24 -0.20
N LEU A 121 -19.06 9.94 0.36
CA LEU A 121 -20.48 9.71 0.05
C LEU A 121 -20.88 10.54 -1.16
N LYS A 122 -21.67 9.95 -2.05
CA LYS A 122 -22.23 10.59 -3.24
C LYS A 122 -23.72 10.30 -3.34
N PHE A 123 -24.45 11.20 -4.00
CA PHE A 123 -25.87 11.03 -4.32
C PHE A 123 -26.11 10.21 -5.60
N ASP A 124 -25.10 9.46 -6.06
CA ASP A 124 -25.14 8.62 -7.26
C ASP A 124 -24.87 7.15 -6.87
N PHE A 125 -25.09 6.18 -7.77
CA PHE A 125 -24.82 4.77 -7.49
C PHE A 125 -23.45 4.32 -8.05
N PRO A 126 -22.56 3.73 -7.24
CA PRO A 126 -22.70 3.44 -5.82
C PRO A 126 -22.56 4.69 -4.92
N PRO A 127 -23.33 4.79 -3.82
CA PRO A 127 -23.34 5.97 -2.95
C PRO A 127 -22.07 6.13 -2.12
N ILE A 128 -21.22 5.08 -2.07
CA ILE A 128 -19.96 5.06 -1.35
C ILE A 128 -18.85 4.92 -2.38
N LEU A 129 -17.90 5.86 -2.38
CA LEU A 129 -16.69 5.81 -3.18
C LEU A 129 -15.47 5.73 -2.27
N LEU A 130 -14.62 4.72 -2.47
CA LEU A 130 -13.29 4.70 -1.90
C LEU A 130 -12.35 5.51 -2.78
N VAL A 131 -11.65 6.46 -2.18
CA VAL A 131 -10.67 7.30 -2.87
C VAL A 131 -9.29 6.82 -2.46
N ASN A 132 -8.50 6.44 -3.46
CA ASN A 132 -7.09 6.15 -3.32
C ASN A 132 -6.27 7.31 -3.88
N GLN A 133 -5.09 7.55 -3.31
CA GLN A 133 -4.17 8.60 -3.72
C GLN A 133 -2.73 8.09 -3.60
N PRO A 134 -1.79 8.65 -4.37
CA PRO A 134 -0.37 8.31 -4.26
C PRO A 134 0.11 8.50 -2.82
N LYS A 135 0.83 7.51 -2.29
CA LYS A 135 1.38 7.50 -0.92
C LYS A 135 2.90 7.54 -0.92
#